data_AF-A0A1G1EA95-F1
#
_entry.id   AF-A0A1G1EA95-F1
#
_cell.length_a   1.000
_cell.length_b   1.000
_cell.length_c   1.000
_cell.angle_alpha   90.00
_cell.angle_beta   90.00
_cell.angle_gamma   90.00
#
_symmetry.space_group_name_H-M   'P 1'
#
loop_
_entity.id
_entity.type
_entity.pdbx_description
1 polymer ?
#
loop_
_entity_poly.entity_id
_entity_poly.type
_entity_poly.pdbx_seq_one_letter_code
_entity_poly.pdbx_strand_id
1 'polypeptide(L)'
;MQSGINPLKEPFSIYRGLPFSLTLILILGAHELGHFIVSHKRGVKATLPYFIPAPTFLGTFGAFIKIKSPLPNRNVLLDIGIAGPLAGFIIAIPVIIMGLKLSEVTLTTGDAGGTGISLGASIIFSLLTRWVLGVTSESHTIILHPIAFAGWIGLFVTALNLLPVGQLDGGHITYSLFRKRHKLIASGTYCGLIYLGFQWPGWFVWGVLLISLFGLRHPQPLDHLTPLDRNRKILGIIGIIIFILSFTPVPFHIP
;
A
#
# COMPACT_ATOMS: atom_id res chain seq x y z
N MET A 1 11.96 17.36 -3.28
CA MET A 1 12.97 16.63 -4.09
C MET A 1 12.53 16.39 -5.53
N GLN A 2 11.27 16.03 -5.85
CA GLN A 2 10.79 16.05 -7.25
C GLN A 2 10.93 17.44 -7.90
N SER A 3 10.85 18.52 -7.11
CA SER A 3 11.09 19.91 -7.56
C SER A 3 12.53 20.42 -7.32
N GLY A 4 13.48 19.58 -6.87
CA GLY A 4 14.88 19.97 -6.64
C GLY A 4 15.16 20.90 -5.44
N ILE A 5 14.15 21.26 -4.65
CA ILE A 5 14.29 22.25 -3.55
C ILE A 5 14.97 21.64 -2.32
N ASN A 6 16.00 22.31 -1.80
CA ASN A 6 16.68 21.97 -0.55
C ASN A 6 16.10 22.81 0.61
N PRO A 7 15.32 22.21 1.52
CA PRO A 7 14.67 22.94 2.63
C PRO A 7 15.67 23.52 3.64
N LEU A 8 16.94 23.09 3.63
CA LEU A 8 17.99 23.69 4.46
C LEU A 8 18.51 25.02 3.92
N LYS A 9 18.32 25.29 2.62
CA LYS A 9 18.70 26.56 1.97
C LYS A 9 17.51 27.52 1.87
N GLU A 10 16.30 26.99 1.72
CA GLU A 10 15.06 27.79 1.64
C GLU A 10 14.00 27.23 2.61
N PRO A 11 14.04 27.60 3.91
CA PRO A 11 13.14 27.04 4.92
C PRO A 11 11.68 27.39 4.66
N PHE A 12 11.40 28.53 4.01
CA PHE A 12 10.04 28.91 3.65
C PHE A 12 9.43 28.01 2.56
N SER A 13 10.23 27.29 1.74
CA SER A 13 9.71 26.46 0.65
C SER A 13 9.09 25.12 1.10
N ILE A 14 9.04 24.85 2.42
CA ILE A 14 8.43 23.64 3.02
C ILE A 14 6.93 23.51 2.67
N TYR A 15 6.20 24.63 2.49
CA TYR A 15 4.78 24.59 2.15
C TYR A 15 4.49 23.84 0.84
N ARG A 16 5.47 23.75 -0.07
CA ARG A 16 5.33 23.02 -1.34
C ARG A 16 5.23 21.49 -1.14
N GLY A 17 5.64 20.98 0.02
CA GLY A 17 5.45 19.58 0.42
C GLY A 17 4.09 19.29 1.06
N LEU A 18 3.30 20.31 1.42
CA LEU A 18 2.00 20.14 2.09
C LEU A 18 1.00 19.35 1.24
N PRO A 19 0.84 19.59 -0.08
CA PRO A 19 -0.10 18.82 -0.89
C PRO A 19 0.23 17.33 -0.88
N PHE A 20 1.52 16.96 -0.90
CA PHE A 20 1.95 15.56 -0.77
C PHE A 20 1.65 15.01 0.62
N SER A 21 2.12 15.70 1.67
CA SER A 21 2.04 15.19 3.05
C SER A 21 0.60 15.04 3.52
N LEU A 22 -0.26 16.04 3.30
CA LEU A 22 -1.68 15.99 3.67
C LEU A 22 -2.41 14.89 2.92
N THR A 23 -2.11 14.72 1.64
CA THR A 23 -2.70 13.66 0.82
C THR A 23 -2.28 12.28 1.32
N LEU A 24 -1.00 12.10 1.64
CA LEU A 24 -0.49 10.82 2.16
C LEU A 24 -1.08 10.51 3.54
N ILE A 25 -1.15 11.50 4.45
CA ILE A 25 -1.79 11.37 5.77
C ILE A 25 -3.27 11.01 5.60
N LEU A 26 -3.97 11.60 4.64
CA LEU A 26 -5.37 11.29 4.36
C LEU A 26 -5.54 9.82 3.96
N ILE A 27 -4.72 9.30 3.03
CA ILE A 27 -4.82 7.92 2.56
C ILE A 27 -4.48 6.93 3.69
N LEU A 28 -3.33 7.11 4.35
CA LEU A 28 -2.87 6.22 5.41
C LEU A 28 -3.78 6.33 6.65
N GLY A 29 -4.26 7.53 6.95
CA GLY A 29 -5.23 7.76 8.02
C GLY A 29 -6.56 7.08 7.76
N ALA A 30 -7.07 7.15 6.52
CA ALA A 30 -8.29 6.45 6.13
C ALA A 30 -8.13 4.92 6.23
N HIS A 31 -6.96 4.38 5.85
CA HIS A 31 -6.62 2.97 6.01
C HIS A 31 -6.72 2.54 7.47
N GLU A 32 -5.97 3.18 8.36
CA GLU A 32 -5.98 2.80 9.78
C GLU A 32 -7.32 3.06 10.46
N LEU A 33 -8.01 4.13 10.06
CA LEU A 33 -9.36 4.41 10.56
C LEU A 33 -10.34 3.32 10.12
N GLY A 34 -10.19 2.75 8.92
CA GLY A 34 -10.95 1.59 8.45
C GLY A 34 -10.81 0.41 9.41
N HIS A 35 -9.57 0.05 9.78
CA HIS A 35 -9.32 -0.99 10.77
C HIS A 35 -9.93 -0.65 12.13
N PHE A 36 -9.75 0.58 12.62
CA PHE A 36 -10.28 1.01 13.92
C PHE A 36 -11.80 0.91 13.98
N ILE A 37 -12.51 1.47 12.98
CA ILE A 37 -13.97 1.47 12.92
C ILE A 37 -14.52 0.05 12.91
N VAL A 38 -13.94 -0.84 12.08
CA VAL A 38 -14.43 -2.23 11.98
C VAL A 38 -14.08 -3.03 13.23
N SER A 39 -12.90 -2.82 13.83
CA SER A 39 -12.53 -3.44 15.11
C SER A 39 -13.53 -3.07 16.20
N HIS A 40 -13.86 -1.78 16.33
CA HIS A 40 -14.82 -1.31 17.30
C HIS A 40 -16.24 -1.88 17.06
N LYS A 41 -16.71 -1.87 15.80
CA LYS A 41 -18.00 -2.48 15.42
C LYS A 41 -18.08 -3.98 15.69
N ARG A 42 -16.94 -4.69 15.69
CA ARG A 42 -16.85 -6.12 15.98
C ARG A 42 -16.50 -6.44 17.44
N GLY A 43 -16.49 -5.42 18.31
CA GLY A 43 -16.21 -5.60 19.74
C GLY A 43 -14.74 -5.92 20.06
N VAL A 44 -13.82 -5.68 19.12
CA VAL A 44 -12.38 -5.88 19.29
C VAL A 44 -11.76 -4.58 19.78
N LYS A 45 -11.06 -4.63 20.92
CA LYS A 45 -10.38 -3.45 21.49
C LYS A 45 -9.16 -3.11 20.64
N ALA A 46 -9.12 -1.90 20.08
CA ALA A 46 -7.98 -1.36 19.34
C ALA A 46 -7.62 0.04 19.83
N THR A 47 -6.39 0.48 19.60
CA THR A 47 -6.02 1.89 19.79
C THR A 47 -6.58 2.76 18.67
N LEU A 48 -6.64 4.07 18.91
CA LEU A 48 -6.77 5.03 17.81
C LEU A 48 -5.56 4.93 16.87
N PRO A 49 -5.67 5.37 15.61
CA PRO A 49 -4.54 5.50 14.71
C PRO A 49 -3.51 6.48 15.26
N TYR A 50 -2.24 6.09 15.30
CA TYR A 50 -1.14 7.00 15.60
C TYR A 50 -0.10 6.94 14.49
N PHE A 51 0.30 8.11 14.01
CA PHE A 51 1.30 8.27 12.97
C PHE A 51 2.69 8.25 13.60
N ILE A 52 3.59 7.41 13.07
CA ILE A 52 5.01 7.45 13.46
C ILE A 52 5.74 8.37 12.49
N PRO A 53 6.23 9.55 12.93
CA PRO A 53 7.08 10.38 12.11
C PRO A 53 8.41 9.66 11.85
N ALA A 54 8.90 9.75 10.62
CA ALA A 54 10.14 9.13 10.20
C ALA A 54 11.02 10.15 9.49
N PRO A 55 12.33 10.24 9.77
CA PRO A 55 13.26 11.09 9.03
C PRO A 55 13.61 10.44 7.66
N THR A 56 12.61 9.88 6.98
CA THR A 56 12.74 9.26 5.65
C THR A 56 12.14 10.19 4.60
N PHE A 57 12.41 9.92 3.32
CA PHE A 57 11.87 10.70 2.20
C PHE A 57 10.33 10.77 2.16
N LEU A 58 9.64 9.86 2.86
CA LEU A 58 8.18 9.82 2.99
C LEU A 58 7.65 10.66 4.17
N GLY A 59 8.51 11.09 5.09
CA GLY A 59 8.16 11.88 6.29
C GLY A 59 7.45 11.11 7.42
N THR A 60 6.96 9.90 7.15
CA THR A 60 6.27 9.03 8.12
C THR A 60 6.57 7.56 7.82
N PHE A 61 6.63 6.70 8.84
CA PHE A 61 6.69 5.23 8.67
C PHE A 61 5.31 4.63 8.39
N GLY A 62 4.25 5.44 8.51
CA GLY A 62 2.86 5.03 8.43
C GLY A 62 2.06 5.52 9.63
N ALA A 63 0.76 5.27 9.58
CA ALA A 63 -0.06 5.15 10.78
C ALA A 63 -0.23 3.68 11.09
N PHE A 64 -0.46 3.34 12.36
CA PHE A 64 -0.87 1.99 12.73
C PHE A 64 -1.81 1.99 13.92
N ILE A 65 -2.66 0.96 13.98
CA ILE A 65 -3.43 0.61 15.17
C ILE A 65 -2.81 -0.61 15.87
N LYS A 66 -2.98 -0.69 17.20
CA LYS A 66 -2.64 -1.86 17.99
C LYS A 66 -3.89 -2.56 18.49
N ILE A 67 -4.08 -3.81 18.07
CA ILE A 67 -5.14 -4.68 18.60
C ILE A 67 -4.75 -5.10 20.03
N LYS A 68 -5.65 -4.86 20.99
CA LYS A 68 -5.44 -5.08 22.44
C LYS A 68 -6.18 -6.30 22.99
N SER A 69 -7.02 -6.96 22.19
CA SER A 69 -7.77 -8.15 22.59
C SER A 69 -7.63 -9.27 21.56
N PRO A 70 -7.72 -10.55 21.97
CA PRO A 70 -7.73 -11.66 21.03
C PRO A 70 -8.84 -11.55 19.97
N LEU A 71 -8.58 -12.04 18.76
CA LEU A 71 -9.55 -12.03 17.68
C LEU A 71 -10.55 -13.18 17.86
N PRO A 72 -11.87 -12.92 17.90
CA PRO A 72 -12.85 -13.94 18.26
C PRO A 72 -12.93 -15.09 17.26
N ASN A 73 -12.98 -14.78 15.96
CA ASN A 73 -13.12 -15.79 14.90
C ASN A 73 -12.59 -15.29 13.56
N ARG A 74 -12.59 -16.19 12.55
CA ARG A 74 -12.10 -15.88 11.19
C ARG A 74 -12.94 -14.86 10.44
N ASN A 75 -14.25 -14.76 10.72
CA ASN A 75 -15.09 -13.75 10.10
C ASN A 75 -14.66 -12.34 10.55
N VAL A 76 -14.42 -12.15 11.85
CA VAL A 76 -13.92 -10.88 12.41
C VAL A 76 -12.49 -10.59 11.92
N LEU A 77 -11.65 -11.61 11.86
CA LEU A 77 -10.28 -11.50 11.33
C LEU A 77 -10.27 -10.95 9.90
N LEU A 78 -11.13 -11.49 9.02
CA LEU A 78 -11.23 -11.04 7.65
C LEU A 78 -11.85 -9.64 7.55
N ASP A 79 -12.92 -9.37 8.30
CA ASP A 79 -13.58 -8.07 8.31
C ASP A 79 -12.60 -6.96 8.70
N ILE A 80 -11.79 -7.16 9.74
CA ILE A 80 -10.77 -6.19 10.17
C ILE A 80 -9.66 -6.11 9.12
N GLY A 81 -9.16 -7.25 8.62
CA GLY A 81 -8.06 -7.28 7.65
C GLY A 81 -8.38 -6.57 6.33
N ILE A 82 -9.61 -6.67 5.82
CA ILE A 82 -10.00 -6.00 4.57
C ILE A 82 -10.33 -4.50 4.76
N ALA A 83 -10.72 -4.09 5.96
CA ALA A 83 -11.28 -2.76 6.20
C ALA A 83 -10.31 -1.63 5.86
N GLY A 84 -9.06 -1.74 6.31
CA GLY A 84 -8.04 -0.73 6.03
C GLY A 84 -7.68 -0.63 4.56
N PRO A 85 -7.25 -1.73 3.90
CA PRO A 85 -6.92 -1.71 2.48
C PRO A 85 -8.07 -1.20 1.61
N LEU A 86 -9.32 -1.56 1.92
CA LEU A 86 -10.48 -1.06 1.19
C LEU A 86 -10.67 0.44 1.36
N ALA A 87 -10.58 0.96 2.60
CA ALA A 87 -10.70 2.39 2.88
C ALA A 87 -9.58 3.21 2.23
N GLY A 88 -8.33 2.77 2.37
CA GLY A 88 -7.16 3.41 1.74
C GLY A 88 -7.27 3.43 0.22
N PHE A 89 -7.65 2.30 -0.39
CA PHE A 89 -7.83 2.18 -1.84
C PHE A 89 -8.95 3.08 -2.38
N ILE A 90 -10.10 3.15 -1.71
CA ILE A 90 -11.21 4.03 -2.10
C ILE A 90 -10.80 5.51 -2.09
N ILE A 91 -9.97 5.93 -1.14
CA ILE A 91 -9.46 7.31 -1.07
C ILE A 91 -8.34 7.55 -2.08
N ALA A 92 -7.49 6.56 -2.35
CA ALA A 92 -6.38 6.69 -3.28
C ALA A 92 -6.85 6.95 -4.73
N ILE A 93 -7.92 6.31 -5.20
CA ILE A 93 -8.44 6.49 -6.57
C ILE A 93 -8.75 7.95 -6.92
N PRO A 94 -9.65 8.67 -6.22
CA PRO A 94 -9.98 10.06 -6.55
C PRO A 94 -8.77 11.00 -6.39
N VAL A 95 -7.91 10.73 -5.40
CA VAL A 95 -6.65 11.46 -5.21
C VAL A 95 -5.73 11.32 -6.43
N ILE A 96 -5.55 10.10 -6.93
CA ILE A 96 -4.72 9.84 -8.12
C ILE A 96 -5.33 10.55 -9.33
N ILE A 97 -6.64 10.44 -9.54
CA ILE A 97 -7.32 11.12 -10.66
C ILE A 97 -7.09 12.63 -10.60
N MET A 98 -7.25 13.24 -9.43
CA MET A 98 -7.00 14.67 -9.22
C MET A 98 -5.52 15.02 -9.45
N GLY A 99 -4.60 14.23 -8.90
CA GLY A 99 -3.17 14.45 -9.07
C GLY A 99 -2.71 14.31 -10.52
N LEU A 100 -3.25 13.34 -11.26
CA LEU A 100 -2.95 13.13 -12.68
C LEU A 100 -3.41 14.32 -13.52
N LYS A 101 -4.60 14.88 -13.26
CA LYS A 101 -5.07 16.10 -13.95
C LYS A 101 -4.19 17.32 -13.74
N LEU A 102 -3.44 17.35 -12.64
CA LEU A 102 -2.48 18.41 -12.30
C LEU A 102 -1.05 18.08 -12.72
N SER A 103 -0.82 16.89 -13.30
CA SER A 103 0.50 16.43 -13.71
C SER A 103 0.85 16.95 -15.09
N GLU A 104 2.14 17.16 -15.34
CA GLU A 104 2.64 17.65 -16.62
C GLU A 104 3.08 16.48 -17.50
N VAL A 105 2.71 16.52 -18.78
CA VAL A 105 3.07 15.49 -19.76
C VAL A 105 4.03 16.11 -20.77
N THR A 106 5.26 15.61 -20.80
CA THR A 106 6.30 16.07 -21.73
C THR A 106 6.62 14.96 -22.71
N LEU A 107 6.88 15.33 -23.97
CA LEU A 107 7.34 14.39 -24.99
C LEU A 107 8.70 13.83 -24.57
N THR A 108 8.88 12.53 -24.73
CA THR A 108 10.17 11.88 -24.49
C THR A 108 11.13 12.27 -25.61
N THR A 109 11.76 13.44 -25.50
CA THR A 109 12.89 13.82 -26.36
C THR A 109 14.10 13.00 -25.93
N GLY A 110 14.64 12.20 -26.84
CA GLY A 110 15.62 11.12 -26.59
C GLY A 110 16.97 11.49 -25.96
N ASP A 111 17.16 12.69 -25.41
CA ASP A 111 18.43 13.16 -24.85
C ASP A 111 18.29 13.99 -23.57
N ALA A 112 17.23 13.78 -22.78
CA ALA A 112 17.15 14.38 -21.45
C ALA A 112 17.71 13.40 -20.41
N GLY A 113 18.93 13.68 -19.93
CA GLY A 113 19.45 13.21 -18.64
C GLY A 113 18.56 13.70 -17.49
N GLY A 114 17.32 13.22 -17.45
CA GLY A 114 16.34 13.54 -16.43
C GLY A 114 16.81 12.95 -15.11
N THR A 115 17.23 13.81 -14.19
CA THR A 115 17.66 13.48 -12.83
C THR A 115 16.51 13.03 -11.92
N GLY A 116 15.42 12.51 -12.51
CA GLY A 116 14.21 12.08 -11.82
C GLY A 116 14.14 10.55 -11.67
N ILE A 117 13.68 10.09 -10.51
CA ILE A 117 13.38 8.68 -10.28
C ILE A 117 12.15 8.31 -11.12
N SER A 118 12.30 7.37 -12.05
CA SER A 118 11.17 6.81 -12.80
C SER A 118 10.41 5.82 -11.92
N LEU A 119 9.09 5.99 -11.87
CA LEU A 119 8.20 5.18 -11.04
C LEU A 119 7.60 4.05 -11.87
N GLY A 120 7.66 2.83 -11.35
CA GLY A 120 6.90 1.74 -11.93
C GLY A 120 5.41 1.95 -11.74
N ALA A 121 4.60 1.36 -12.61
CA ALA A 121 3.14 1.50 -12.54
C ALA A 121 2.48 0.19 -12.11
N SER A 122 1.55 0.26 -11.15
CA SER A 122 0.60 -0.83 -10.90
C SER A 122 -0.47 -0.87 -11.98
N ILE A 123 -1.22 -1.97 -12.07
CA ILE A 123 -2.29 -2.12 -13.08
C ILE A 123 -3.30 -0.99 -12.95
N ILE A 124 -3.78 -0.70 -11.74
CA ILE A 124 -4.75 0.37 -11.53
C ILE A 124 -4.17 1.75 -11.83
N PHE A 125 -2.90 2.00 -11.49
CA PHE A 125 -2.27 3.29 -11.77
C PHE A 125 -2.08 3.51 -13.28
N SER A 126 -1.70 2.47 -14.03
CA SER A 126 -1.61 2.51 -15.50
C SER A 126 -2.98 2.76 -16.13
N LEU A 127 -4.03 2.11 -15.64
CA LEU A 127 -5.40 2.30 -16.14
C LEU A 127 -5.89 3.73 -15.88
N LEU A 128 -5.68 4.27 -14.68
CA LEU A 128 -6.05 5.64 -14.34
C LEU A 128 -5.26 6.66 -15.15
N THR A 129 -3.95 6.46 -15.32
CA THR A 129 -3.08 7.30 -16.15
C THR A 129 -3.59 7.34 -17.59
N ARG A 130 -3.84 6.18 -18.19
CA ARG A 130 -4.36 6.07 -19.56
C ARG A 130 -5.74 6.72 -19.69
N TRP A 131 -6.61 6.55 -18.70
CA TRP A 131 -7.96 7.11 -18.72
C TRP A 131 -7.97 8.63 -18.57
N VAL A 132 -7.14 9.19 -17.69
CA VAL A 132 -7.13 10.63 -17.37
C VAL A 132 -6.30 11.43 -18.39
N LEU A 133 -5.11 10.95 -18.73
CA LEU A 133 -4.16 11.68 -19.57
C LEU A 133 -4.19 11.24 -21.04
N GLY A 134 -4.85 10.13 -21.36
CA GLY A 134 -4.91 9.60 -22.73
C GLY A 134 -3.58 9.07 -23.27
N VAL A 135 -2.51 9.11 -22.48
CA VAL A 135 -1.16 8.67 -22.87
C VAL A 135 -0.76 7.38 -22.17
N THR A 136 0.14 6.64 -22.81
CA THR A 136 0.89 5.54 -22.17
C THR A 136 2.29 6.02 -21.84
N SER A 137 2.81 5.57 -20.70
CA SER A 137 4.15 5.90 -20.19
C SER A 137 5.31 5.45 -21.10
N GLU A 138 5.04 4.67 -22.14
CA GLU A 138 6.03 4.23 -23.13
C GLU A 138 6.39 5.33 -24.15
N SER A 139 5.51 6.32 -24.36
CA SER A 139 5.69 7.38 -25.37
C SER A 139 5.92 8.77 -24.79
N HIS A 140 5.63 8.94 -23.49
CA HIS A 140 5.64 10.24 -22.82
C HIS A 140 6.27 10.14 -21.44
N THR A 141 7.02 11.17 -21.06
CA THR A 141 7.53 11.32 -19.70
C THR A 141 6.52 12.13 -18.90
N ILE A 142 5.96 11.51 -17.85
CA ILE A 142 4.94 12.13 -17.01
C ILE A 142 5.62 12.64 -15.74
N ILE A 143 5.59 13.96 -15.54
CA ILE A 143 6.04 14.60 -14.31
C ILE A 143 4.85 14.63 -13.35
N LEU A 144 4.83 13.69 -12.40
CA LEU A 144 3.72 13.56 -11.47
C LEU A 144 3.63 14.76 -10.52
N HIS A 145 2.42 15.30 -10.41
CA HIS A 145 2.09 16.24 -9.35
C HIS A 145 2.25 15.56 -7.97
N PRO A 146 2.67 16.27 -6.91
CA PRO A 146 2.87 15.70 -5.57
C PRO A 146 1.66 14.93 -5.01
N ILE A 147 0.44 15.34 -5.38
CA ILE A 147 -0.81 14.64 -5.03
C ILE A 147 -0.89 13.26 -5.72
N ALA A 148 -0.56 13.19 -7.02
CA ALA A 148 -0.58 11.95 -7.78
C ALA A 148 0.50 10.99 -7.25
N PHE A 149 1.68 11.53 -6.92
CA PHE A 149 2.75 10.77 -6.29
C PHE A 149 2.36 10.22 -4.91
N ALA A 150 1.71 11.03 -4.06
CA ALA A 150 1.17 10.56 -2.78
C ALA A 150 0.13 9.44 -2.96
N GLY A 151 -0.74 9.56 -3.97
CA GLY A 151 -1.70 8.53 -4.35
C GLY A 151 -1.03 7.22 -4.78
N TRP A 152 0.03 7.30 -5.60
CA TRP A 152 0.84 6.16 -6.00
C TRP A 152 1.49 5.47 -4.79
N ILE A 153 2.08 6.24 -3.87
CA ILE A 153 2.62 5.71 -2.61
C ILE A 153 1.52 5.04 -1.79
N GLY A 154 0.33 5.63 -1.72
CA GLY A 154 -0.83 5.04 -1.06
C GLY A 154 -1.21 3.66 -1.60
N LEU A 155 -1.23 3.50 -2.93
CA LEU A 155 -1.45 2.20 -3.57
C LEU A 155 -0.31 1.22 -3.26
N PHE A 156 0.93 1.69 -3.29
CA PHE A 156 2.09 0.86 -2.97
C PHE A 156 2.05 0.34 -1.53
N VAL A 157 1.75 1.21 -0.55
CA VAL A 157 1.58 0.81 0.86
C VAL A 157 0.40 -0.13 1.03
N THR A 158 -0.71 0.11 0.33
CA THR A 158 -1.87 -0.81 0.33
C THR A 158 -1.47 -2.20 -0.18
N ALA A 159 -0.70 -2.27 -1.27
CA ALA A 159 -0.18 -3.51 -1.81
C ALA A 159 0.79 -4.22 -0.86
N LEU A 160 1.68 -3.48 -0.18
CA LEU A 160 2.55 -4.04 0.85
C LEU A 160 1.74 -4.64 2.00
N ASN A 161 0.74 -3.93 2.52
CA ASN A 161 -0.14 -4.42 3.58
C ASN A 161 -0.97 -5.63 3.13
N LEU A 162 -1.28 -5.75 1.85
CA LEU A 162 -2.01 -6.88 1.28
C LEU A 162 -1.11 -8.08 0.87
N LEU A 163 0.20 -8.02 1.11
CA LEU A 163 1.06 -9.20 0.95
C LEU A 163 0.56 -10.34 1.86
N PRO A 164 0.39 -11.56 1.34
CA PRO A 164 -0.21 -12.65 2.12
C PRO A 164 0.82 -13.35 3.00
N VAL A 165 1.40 -12.59 3.93
CA VAL A 165 2.43 -13.04 4.89
C VAL A 165 2.15 -12.49 6.28
N GLY A 166 2.55 -13.26 7.30
CA GLY A 166 2.65 -12.76 8.66
C GLY A 166 1.35 -12.20 9.23
N GLN A 167 1.44 -11.07 9.93
CA GLN A 167 0.31 -10.34 10.52
C GLN A 167 -0.13 -9.15 9.67
N LEU A 168 0.31 -9.07 8.41
CA LEU A 168 -0.19 -8.06 7.49
C LEU A 168 -1.68 -8.28 7.19
N ASP A 169 -2.35 -7.27 6.66
CA ASP A 169 -3.76 -7.33 6.25
C ASP A 169 -4.03 -8.47 5.26
N GLY A 170 -3.13 -8.65 4.30
CA GLY A 170 -3.16 -9.77 3.35
C GLY A 170 -2.98 -11.13 4.02
N GLY A 171 -2.18 -11.21 5.09
CA GLY A 171 -2.05 -12.39 5.95
C GLY A 171 -3.37 -12.71 6.66
N HIS A 172 -4.05 -11.72 7.23
CA HIS A 172 -5.37 -11.87 7.84
C HIS A 172 -6.42 -12.38 6.83
N ILE A 173 -6.45 -11.81 5.62
CA ILE A 173 -7.37 -12.21 4.55
C ILE A 173 -7.08 -13.64 4.09
N THR A 174 -5.83 -13.93 3.73
CA THR A 174 -5.46 -15.25 3.21
C THR A 174 -5.51 -16.36 4.26
N TYR A 175 -5.24 -16.06 5.54
CA TYR A 175 -5.44 -17.02 6.62
C TYR A 175 -6.94 -17.35 6.79
N SER A 176 -7.79 -16.33 6.72
CA SER A 176 -9.24 -16.50 6.86
C SER A 176 -9.83 -17.34 5.72
N LEU A 177 -9.39 -17.10 4.48
CA LEU A 177 -9.80 -17.85 3.29
C LEU A 177 -9.18 -19.25 3.22
N PHE A 178 -7.87 -19.37 3.45
CA PHE A 178 -7.05 -20.53 3.13
C PHE A 178 -6.25 -21.06 4.33
N ARG A 179 -6.85 -21.09 5.53
CA ARG A 179 -6.24 -21.52 6.80
C ARG A 179 -5.15 -22.60 6.70
N LYS A 180 -5.49 -23.76 6.10
CA LYS A 180 -4.58 -24.92 5.99
C LYS A 180 -3.39 -24.67 5.04
N ARG A 181 -3.56 -23.79 4.04
CA ARG A 181 -2.57 -23.46 3.03
C ARG A 181 -1.85 -22.14 3.31
N HIS A 182 -2.20 -21.39 4.36
CA HIS A 182 -1.58 -20.10 4.66
C HIS A 182 -0.05 -20.18 4.72
N LYS A 183 0.51 -21.21 5.38
CA LYS A 183 1.97 -21.39 5.44
C LYS A 183 2.58 -21.55 4.04
N LEU A 184 1.93 -22.31 3.16
CA LEU A 184 2.37 -22.51 1.78
C LEU A 184 2.27 -21.20 0.98
N ILE A 185 1.17 -20.45 1.14
CA ILE A 185 0.97 -19.16 0.49
C ILE A 185 2.04 -18.17 0.95
N ALA A 186 2.26 -18.04 2.26
CA ALA A 186 3.28 -17.16 2.82
C ALA A 186 4.69 -17.54 2.33
N SER A 187 5.04 -18.83 2.34
CA SER A 187 6.31 -19.31 1.78
C SER A 187 6.44 -18.97 0.30
N GLY A 188 5.38 -19.16 -0.50
CA GLY A 188 5.35 -18.76 -1.91
C GLY A 188 5.56 -17.26 -2.10
N THR A 189 4.97 -16.42 -1.25
CA THR A 189 5.19 -14.97 -1.27
C THR A 189 6.61 -14.59 -0.95
N TYR A 190 7.25 -15.21 0.05
CA TYR A 190 8.68 -14.95 0.32
C TYR A 190 9.57 -15.35 -0.86
N CYS A 191 9.33 -16.52 -1.47
CA CYS A 191 10.04 -16.90 -2.70
C CYS A 191 9.81 -15.89 -3.84
N GLY A 192 8.58 -15.41 -4.00
CA GLY A 192 8.24 -14.37 -4.98
C GLY A 192 8.95 -13.04 -4.70
N LEU A 193 9.02 -12.60 -3.44
CA LEU A 193 9.76 -11.40 -3.04
C LEU A 193 11.26 -11.54 -3.31
N ILE A 194 11.85 -12.71 -3.04
CA ILE A 194 13.26 -12.98 -3.37
C ILE A 194 13.48 -12.92 -4.88
N TYR A 195 12.58 -13.53 -5.67
CA TYR A 195 12.65 -13.47 -7.14
C TYR A 195 12.55 -12.02 -7.66
N LEU A 196 11.60 -11.24 -7.13
CA LEU A 196 11.46 -9.82 -7.47
C LEU A 196 12.63 -8.98 -6.95
N GLY A 197 13.33 -9.43 -5.91
CA GLY A 197 14.57 -8.82 -5.40
C GLY A 197 15.65 -8.68 -6.46
N PHE A 198 15.73 -9.63 -7.40
CA PHE A 198 16.65 -9.53 -8.53
C PHE A 198 16.28 -8.44 -9.53
N GLN A 199 15.01 -8.01 -9.57
CA GLN A 199 14.54 -6.90 -10.40
C GLN A 199 14.65 -5.56 -9.67
N TRP A 200 14.32 -5.55 -8.37
CA TRP A 200 14.45 -4.39 -7.50
C TRP A 200 14.97 -4.81 -6.12
N PRO A 201 16.21 -4.44 -5.74
CA PRO A 201 16.85 -4.88 -4.50
C PRO A 201 16.07 -4.55 -3.22
N GLY A 202 15.16 -3.56 -3.26
CA GLY A 202 14.28 -3.24 -2.16
C GLY A 202 13.40 -4.41 -1.71
N TRP A 203 13.08 -5.36 -2.58
CA TRP A 203 12.33 -6.56 -2.19
C TRP A 203 13.13 -7.54 -1.33
N PHE A 204 14.47 -7.56 -1.43
CA PHE A 204 15.28 -8.32 -0.48
C PHE A 204 15.18 -7.73 0.92
N VAL A 205 15.24 -6.40 1.02
CA VAL A 205 15.09 -5.69 2.30
C VAL A 205 13.72 -5.99 2.92
N TRP A 206 12.65 -5.87 2.13
CA TRP A 206 11.30 -6.22 2.58
C TRP A 206 11.17 -7.70 2.94
N GLY A 207 11.74 -8.61 2.15
CA GLY A 207 11.73 -10.04 2.43
C GLY A 207 12.36 -10.39 3.77
N VAL A 208 13.55 -9.84 4.06
CA VAL A 208 14.25 -10.01 5.35
C VAL A 208 13.45 -9.37 6.48
N LEU A 209 12.97 -8.14 6.30
CA LEU A 209 12.23 -7.43 7.34
C LEU A 209 10.92 -8.17 7.70
N LEU A 210 10.16 -8.61 6.72
CA LEU A 210 8.89 -9.30 6.94
C LEU A 210 9.08 -10.67 7.61
N ILE A 211 10.10 -11.44 7.19
CA ILE A 211 10.36 -12.75 7.80
C ILE A 211 10.88 -12.62 9.23
N SER A 212 11.70 -11.60 9.52
CA SER A 212 12.22 -11.33 10.86
C SER A 212 11.14 -10.84 11.82
N LEU A 213 10.20 -10.00 11.36
CA LEU A 213 9.15 -9.44 12.22
C LEU A 213 7.97 -10.38 12.42
N PHE A 214 7.53 -11.07 11.36
CA PHE A 214 6.27 -11.81 11.39
C PHE A 214 6.41 -13.31 11.11
N GLY A 215 7.53 -13.74 10.52
CA GLY A 215 7.76 -15.14 10.15
C GLY A 215 6.76 -15.70 9.14
N LEU A 216 6.58 -17.02 9.17
CA LEU A 216 5.75 -17.79 8.23
C LEU A 216 4.38 -18.19 8.78
N ARG A 217 4.13 -17.99 10.08
CA ARG A 217 2.93 -18.45 10.76
C ARG A 217 2.04 -17.28 11.15
N HIS A 218 0.74 -17.46 10.97
CA HIS A 218 -0.28 -16.49 11.37
C HIS A 218 -0.82 -16.86 12.77
N PRO A 219 -1.01 -15.89 13.69
CA PRO A 219 -1.62 -16.14 15.00
C PRO A 219 -3.10 -16.52 14.86
N GLN A 220 -3.48 -17.65 15.46
CA GLN A 220 -4.82 -18.19 15.29
C GLN A 220 -5.85 -17.39 16.13
N PRO A 221 -7.04 -17.08 15.57
CA PRO A 221 -8.15 -16.54 16.37
C PRO A 221 -8.70 -17.61 17.33
N LEU A 222 -9.45 -17.17 18.35
CA LEU A 222 -10.00 -18.05 19.39
C LEU A 222 -10.83 -19.19 18.79
N ASP A 223 -11.73 -18.87 17.85
CA ASP A 223 -12.42 -19.84 17.03
C ASP A 223 -11.93 -19.77 15.56
N HIS A 224 -11.14 -20.77 15.21
CA HIS A 224 -10.61 -20.94 13.86
C HIS A 224 -11.29 -22.08 13.09
N LEU A 225 -12.23 -22.81 13.71
CA LEU A 225 -12.88 -24.00 13.14
C LEU A 225 -14.14 -23.62 12.37
N THR A 226 -14.92 -22.64 12.85
CA THR A 226 -16.13 -22.19 12.17
C THR A 226 -15.85 -21.70 10.75
N PRO A 227 -16.61 -22.18 9.75
CA PRO A 227 -16.40 -21.81 8.36
C PRO A 227 -16.68 -20.32 8.13
N LEU A 228 -16.01 -19.76 7.12
CA LEU A 228 -16.21 -18.37 6.73
C LEU A 228 -17.54 -18.20 5.99
N ASP A 229 -18.29 -17.15 6.30
CA ASP A 229 -19.58 -16.88 5.64
C ASP A 229 -19.39 -16.50 4.18
N ARG A 230 -20.43 -16.69 3.35
CA ARG A 230 -20.39 -16.40 1.91
C ARG A 230 -19.99 -14.94 1.61
N ASN A 231 -20.54 -13.98 2.34
CA ASN A 231 -20.23 -12.56 2.14
C ASN A 231 -18.77 -12.24 2.47
N ARG A 232 -18.20 -12.91 3.48
CA ARG A 232 -16.81 -12.75 3.89
C ARG A 232 -15.85 -13.40 2.89
N LYS A 233 -16.25 -14.50 2.26
CA LYS A 233 -15.50 -15.05 1.12
C LYS A 233 -15.41 -14.05 -0.03
N ILE A 234 -16.52 -13.38 -0.37
CA ILE A 234 -16.54 -12.33 -1.40
C ILE A 234 -15.62 -11.17 -1.02
N LEU A 235 -15.70 -10.66 0.22
CA LEU A 235 -14.81 -9.60 0.71
C LEU A 235 -13.33 -10.00 0.65
N GLY A 236 -13.00 -11.25 1.00
CA GLY A 236 -11.64 -11.74 0.88
C GLY A 236 -11.14 -11.79 -0.58
N ILE A 237 -12.00 -12.18 -1.51
CA ILE A 237 -11.68 -12.15 -2.95
C ILE A 237 -11.47 -10.71 -3.42
N ILE A 238 -12.31 -9.76 -2.98
CA ILE A 238 -12.13 -8.33 -3.27
C ILE A 238 -10.75 -7.85 -2.78
N GLY A 239 -10.32 -8.26 -1.58
CA GLY A 239 -8.97 -7.96 -1.09
C GLY A 239 -7.84 -8.49 -1.97
N ILE A 240 -7.97 -9.72 -2.46
CA ILE A 240 -7.00 -10.31 -3.40
C ILE A 240 -6.99 -9.53 -4.72
N ILE A 241 -8.14 -9.09 -5.22
CA ILE A 241 -8.23 -8.27 -6.43
C ILE A 241 -7.55 -6.92 -6.21
N ILE A 242 -7.81 -6.24 -5.09
CA ILE A 242 -7.16 -4.96 -4.75
C ILE A 242 -5.65 -5.13 -4.68
N PHE A 243 -5.15 -6.23 -4.10
CA PHE A 243 -3.74 -6.55 -4.08
C PHE A 243 -3.16 -6.64 -5.50
N ILE A 244 -3.75 -7.47 -6.36
CA ILE A 244 -3.28 -7.65 -7.74
C ILE A 244 -3.29 -6.33 -8.51
N LEU A 245 -4.35 -5.53 -8.34
CA LEU A 245 -4.49 -4.25 -9.03
C LEU A 245 -3.47 -3.21 -8.56
N SER A 246 -3.13 -3.21 -7.27
CA SER A 246 -2.28 -2.20 -6.64
C SER A 246 -0.80 -2.59 -6.60
N PHE A 247 -0.47 -3.87 -6.75
CA PHE A 247 0.90 -4.36 -6.66
C PHE A 247 1.77 -3.84 -7.81
N THR A 248 2.96 -3.34 -7.46
CA THR A 248 3.95 -2.82 -8.41
C THR A 248 5.22 -3.65 -8.29
N PRO A 249 5.50 -4.57 -9.23
CA PRO A 249 6.66 -5.47 -9.16
C PRO A 249 8.02 -4.75 -9.13
N VAL A 250 8.15 -3.64 -9.86
CA VAL A 250 9.36 -2.81 -9.88
C VAL A 250 8.95 -1.38 -9.53
N PRO A 251 8.97 -0.99 -8.24
CA PRO A 251 8.44 0.31 -7.82
C PRO A 251 9.26 1.51 -8.32
N PHE A 252 10.57 1.34 -8.40
CA PHE A 252 11.50 2.40 -8.82
C PHE A 252 12.47 1.84 -9.85
N HIS A 253 12.60 2.53 -10.97
CA HIS A 253 13.66 2.30 -11.93
C HIS A 253 14.84 3.20 -11.52
N ILE A 254 15.92 2.56 -11.07
CA ILE A 254 17.18 3.24 -10.79
C ILE A 254 17.91 3.34 -12.13
N PRO A 255 18.26 4.56 -12.60
CA PRO A 255 19.06 4.72 -13.82
C PRO A 255 20.48 4.16 -13.68
#